data_AF-A0A0K1K5N9-F1
#
_entry.id   AF-A0A0K1K5N9-F1
#
_cell.length_a   1.000
_cell.length_b   1.000
_cell.length_c   1.000
_cell.angle_alpha   90.00
_cell.angle_beta   90.00
_cell.angle_gamma   90.00
#
_symmetry.space_group_name_H-M   'P 1'
#
loop_
_entity.id
_entity.type
_entity.pdbx_description
1 polymer ?
#
loop_
_entity_poly.entity_id
_entity_poly.type
_entity_poly.pdbx_seq_one_letter_code
_entity_poly.pdbx_strand_id
1 'polypeptide(L)' 'MTNEEEIRRRIVELDVEHRDLDAVIEMLTLDGHHDQLQLRRLKKRKLQLKDYITLLKMQLVPDVPA' A
#
# COMPACT_ATOMS: atom_id res chain seq x y z
N MET A 1 -12.17 7.82 -20.02
CA MET A 1 -12.08 7.33 -18.64
C MET A 1 -12.56 8.44 -17.74
N THR A 2 -13.42 8.15 -16.78
CA THR A 2 -13.83 9.13 -15.77
C THR A 2 -12.75 9.24 -14.69
N ASN A 3 -12.70 10.37 -13.99
CA ASN A 3 -11.76 10.55 -12.87
C ASN A 3 -11.93 9.46 -11.79
N GLU A 4 -13.15 8.99 -11.56
CA GLU A 4 -13.42 7.88 -10.65
C GLU A 4 -12.85 6.54 -11.13
N GLU A 5 -12.92 6.24 -12.43
CA GLU A 5 -12.33 5.03 -13.01
C GLU A 5 -10.80 5.04 -12.87
N GLU A 6 -10.16 6.20 -13.05
CA GLU A 6 -8.72 6.37 -12.87
C GLU A 6 -8.30 6.16 -11.41
N ILE A 7 -9.05 6.73 -10.45
CA ILE A 7 -8.81 6.51 -9.02
C ILE A 7 -8.99 5.03 -8.64
N ARG A 8 -10.03 4.36 -9.14
CA ARG A 8 -10.25 2.92 -8.90
C ARG A 8 -9.12 2.07 -9.47
N ARG A 9 -8.68 2.37 -10.69
CA ARG A 9 -7.53 1.70 -11.30
C ARG A 9 -6.27 1.90 -10.45
N ARG A 10 -6.04 3.12 -9.99
CA ARG A 10 -4.88 3.44 -9.17
C ARG A 10 -4.89 2.70 -7.83
N ILE A 11 -6.05 2.57 -7.18
CA ILE A 11 -6.21 1.76 -5.97
C ILE A 11 -5.80 0.32 -6.22
N VAL A 12 -6.25 -0.30 -7.32
CA VAL A 12 -5.90 -1.68 -7.66
C VAL A 12 -4.40 -1.84 -7.87
N GLU A 13 -3.75 -0.94 -8.60
CA GLU A 13 -2.29 -0.96 -8.80
C GLU A 13 -1.53 -0.90 -7.47
N LEU A 14 -1.95 -0.01 -6.56
CA LEU A 14 -1.33 0.15 -5.25
C LEU A 14 -1.59 -1.04 -4.32
N ASP A 15 -2.79 -1.64 -4.38
CA ASP A 15 -3.13 -2.84 -3.60
C ASP A 15 -2.26 -4.04 -4.03
N VAL A 16 -1.95 -4.17 -5.33
CA VAL A 16 -1.00 -5.17 -5.84
C VAL A 16 0.41 -4.90 -5.30
N GLU A 17 0.92 -3.68 -5.46
CA GLU A 17 2.26 -3.31 -4.94
C GLU A 17 2.37 -3.51 -3.42
N HIS A 18 1.31 -3.20 -2.68
CA HIS A 18 1.25 -3.40 -1.23
C HIS A 18 1.33 -4.88 -0.85
N ARG A 19 0.65 -5.77 -1.58
CA ARG A 19 0.71 -7.22 -1.36
C ARG A 19 2.08 -7.80 -1.71
N ASP A 20 2.68 -7.34 -2.81
CA ASP A 20 4.02 -7.77 -3.20
C ASP A 20 5.07 -7.38 -2.15
N LEU A 21 4.98 -6.15 -1.62
CA LEU A 21 5.84 -5.73 -0.51
C LEU A 21 5.64 -6.59 0.74
N ASP A 22 4.42 -7.04 1.01
CA ASP A 22 4.16 -7.91 2.16
C ASP A 22 4.86 -9.26 2.03
N ALA A 23 4.74 -9.90 0.86
CA ALA A 23 5.40 -11.16 0.58
C ALA A 23 6.93 -11.04 0.69
N VAL A 24 7.51 -9.93 0.21
CA VAL A 24 8.95 -9.66 0.35
C VAL A 24 9.34 -9.48 1.82
N ILE A 25 8.53 -8.76 2.61
CA ILE A 25 8.78 -8.58 4.04
C ILE A 25 8.72 -9.92 4.78
N GLU A 26 7.73 -10.77 4.49
CA GLU A 26 7.61 -12.11 5.07
C GLU A 26 8.84 -12.97 4.75
N MET A 27 9.23 -13.03 3.47
CA MET A 27 10.42 -13.78 3.05
C MET A 27 11.68 -13.32 3.78
N LEU A 28 11.94 -12.00 3.82
CA LEU A 28 13.11 -11.43 4.52
C LEU A 28 13.06 -11.62 6.04
N THR A 29 11.86 -11.70 6.62
CA THR A 29 11.69 -11.97 8.06
C THR A 29 12.03 -13.43 8.37
N LEU A 30 11.69 -14.36 7.47
CA LEU A 30 11.98 -15.78 7.62
C LEU A 30 13.45 -16.14 7.36
N ASP A 31 14.11 -15.44 6.44
CA ASP A 31 15.48 -15.75 6.00
C ASP A 31 16.55 -15.54 7.10
N GLY A 32 16.19 -14.90 8.22
CA GLY A 32 17.04 -14.81 9.42
C GLY A 32 18.30 -13.94 9.26
N HIS A 33 18.61 -13.47 8.05
CA HIS A 33 19.62 -12.45 7.81
C HIS A 33 19.02 -11.06 8.08
N HIS A 34 19.19 -10.60 9.32
CA HIS A 34 18.52 -9.40 9.85
C HIS A 34 19.13 -8.10 9.29
N ASP A 35 18.89 -7.78 8.02
CA ASP A 35 18.97 -6.38 7.58
C ASP A 35 17.75 -5.62 8.13
N GLN A 36 17.84 -5.28 9.42
CA GLN A 36 16.78 -4.57 10.13
C GLN A 36 16.48 -3.20 9.49
N LEU A 37 17.47 -2.57 8.84
CA LEU A 37 17.29 -1.29 8.18
C LEU A 37 16.46 -1.47 6.91
N GLN A 38 16.75 -2.49 6.10
CA GLN A 38 15.96 -2.85 4.93
C GLN A 38 14.52 -3.19 5.33
N LEU A 39 14.32 -4.04 6.34
CA LEU A 39 12.98 -4.38 6.84
C LEU A 39 12.21 -3.15 7.32
N ARG A 40 12.85 -2.23 8.04
CA ARG A 40 12.22 -0.96 8.47
C ARG A 40 11.81 -0.10 7.28
N ARG A 41 12.65 0.01 6.24
CA ARG A 41 12.34 0.77 5.02
C ARG A 41 11.16 0.17 4.26
N LEU A 42 11.12 -1.15 4.10
CA LEU A 42 10.03 -1.85 3.43
C LEU A 42 8.71 -1.70 4.19
N LYS A 43 8.71 -1.89 5.52
CA LYS A 43 7.52 -1.66 6.35
C LYS A 43 7.02 -0.23 6.28
N LYS A 44 7.92 0.77 6.26
CA LYS A 44 7.55 2.18 6.06
C LYS A 44 6.89 2.40 4.70
N ARG A 45 7.44 1.84 3.62
CA ARG A 45 6.84 1.94 2.27
C ARG A 45 5.46 1.29 2.22
N LYS A 46 5.30 0.09 2.82
CA LYS A 46 4.00 -0.59 2.92
C LYS A 46 2.96 0.29 3.62
N LEU A 47 3.33 0.93 4.73
CA LEU A 47 2.45 1.87 5.44
C LEU A 47 2.04 3.05 4.54
N GLN A 48 2.99 3.66 3.83
CA GLN A 48 2.71 4.78 2.91
C GLN A 48 1.74 4.38 1.78
N LEU A 49 1.88 3.18 1.22
CA LEU A 49 0.93 2.68 0.22
C LEU A 49 -0.48 2.53 0.80
N LYS A 50 -0.60 1.95 2.00
CA LYS A 50 -1.89 1.80 2.70
C LYS A 50 -2.54 3.16 2.94
N ASP A 51 -1.78 4.14 3.40
CA ASP A 51 -2.28 5.50 3.64
C ASP A 51 -2.75 6.14 2.34
N TYR A 52 -1.99 5.99 1.25
CA TYR A 52 -2.35 6.53 -0.06
C TYR A 52 -3.60 5.86 -0.64
N ILE A 53 -3.72 4.54 -0.53
CA ILE A 53 -4.94 3.80 -0.88
C ILE A 53 -6.15 4.33 -0.10
N THR A 54 -5.97 4.62 1.18
CA THR A 54 -7.04 5.16 2.04
C THR A 54 -7.48 6.53 1.57
N LEU A 55 -6.54 7.42 1.23
CA LEU A 55 -6.84 8.74 0.67
C LEU A 55 -7.60 8.65 -0.67
N LEU A 56 -7.17 7.75 -1.56
CA LEU A 56 -7.87 7.53 -2.84
C LEU A 56 -9.27 6.94 -2.64
N LYS A 57 -9.44 6.03 -1.67
CA LYS A 57 -10.77 5.50 -1.32
C LYS A 57 -11.68 6.59 -0.76
N MET A 58 -11.16 7.50 0.07
CA MET A 58 -11.92 8.64 0.58
C MET A 58 -12.39 9.58 -0.55
N GLN A 59 -11.60 9.76 -1.62
CA GLN A 59 -12.01 10.55 -2.79
C GLN A 59 -13.17 9.90 -3.58
N LEU A 60 -13.35 8.59 -3.47
CA LEU A 60 -14.46 7.85 -4.12
C LEU A 60 -15.72 7.77 -3.27
N VAL A 61 -15.65 8.13 -1.98
CA VAL A 61 -16.81 8.13 -1.08
C VAL A 61 -17.37 9.55 -1.04
N PRO A 62 -18.55 9.81 -1.64
CA PRO A 62 -19.20 11.10 -1.51
C PRO A 62 -19.74 11.19 -0.07
N ASP A 63 -19.20 12.10 0.73
CA ASP A 63 -19.59 12.41 2.12
C ASP A 63 -19.47 11.26 3.15
N VAL A 64 -18.43 11.36 3.99
CA VAL A 64 -18.48 10.82 5.35
C VAL A 64 -18.30 12.00 6.32
N PRO A 65 -19.34 12.43 7.05
CA PRO A 65 -19.17 13.39 8.12
C PRO A 65 -18.32 12.74 9.21
N ALA A 66 -17.19 13.38 9.55
CA ALA A 66 -16.33 13.00 10.67
C ALA A 66 -17.04 13.21 12.01
#